data_AF-A0A3A8YZX9-F1
#
_entry.id   AF-A0A3A8YZX9-F1
#
_cell.length_a   1.000
_cell.length_b   1.000
_cell.length_c   1.000
_cell.angle_alpha   90.00
_cell.angle_beta   90.00
_cell.angle_gamma   90.00
#
_symmetry.space_group_name_H-M   'P 1'
#
loop_
_entity.id
_entity.type
_entity.pdbx_description
1 polymer ?
#
loop_
_entity_poly.entity_id
_entity_poly.type
_entity_poly.pdbx_seq_one_letter_code
_entity_poly.pdbx_strand_id
1 'polypeptide(L)'
;MSQTTHFKYKMEDVECKFCTEYRGKKRGCAHVVCPWLAERIEAGVVGYEEALLDSFPHDPRLGAKLRTAVQLFHGSLWLNEGHRQRMETLKAREGFQRRRDTPAYFAAMYLLTADPDTANRAANCFCRDGIMFSYATTKGISPHGYTLLSAARDIYANGDGIALTDLADGEVIDTTAFCLIVNALLIARYGCVALEIQQKERR
;
A
#
# COMPACT_ATOMS: atom_id res chain seq x y z
N MET A 1 -7.53 31.91 3.32
CA MET A 1 -7.18 30.48 3.31
C MET A 1 -8.47 29.70 3.14
N SER A 2 -8.84 29.31 1.91
CA SER A 2 -10.02 28.46 1.73
C SER A 2 -9.70 27.09 2.34
N GLN A 3 -10.38 26.76 3.44
CA GLN A 3 -10.48 25.38 3.88
C GLN A 3 -11.27 24.65 2.81
N THR A 4 -10.58 23.95 1.91
CA THR A 4 -11.20 22.95 1.07
C THR A 4 -11.57 21.81 2.02
N THR A 5 -12.78 21.82 2.57
CA THR A 5 -13.31 20.70 3.34
C THR A 5 -13.54 19.56 2.35
N HIS A 6 -12.50 18.76 2.12
CA HIS A 6 -12.67 17.51 1.40
C HIS A 6 -13.65 16.65 2.21
N PHE A 7 -14.68 16.14 1.54
CA PHE A 7 -15.60 15.18 2.16
C PHE A 7 -14.80 13.95 2.62
N LYS A 8 -15.07 13.46 3.82
CA LYS A 8 -14.51 12.21 4.35
C LYS A 8 -15.66 11.26 4.68
N TYR A 9 -15.58 10.02 4.21
CA TYR A 9 -16.52 8.98 4.57
C TYR A 9 -16.47 8.69 6.07
N LYS A 10 -17.63 8.50 6.67
CA LYS A 10 -17.79 8.04 8.06
C LYS A 10 -18.32 6.62 8.10
N MET A 11 -18.29 6.02 9.28
CA MET A 11 -18.80 4.67 9.51
C MET A 11 -20.25 4.50 9.03
N GLU A 12 -21.10 5.50 9.23
CA GLU A 12 -22.52 5.47 8.85
C GLU A 12 -22.72 5.49 7.32
N ASP A 13 -21.75 6.06 6.58
CA ASP A 13 -21.84 6.24 5.12
C ASP A 13 -21.49 4.96 4.35
N VAL A 14 -20.81 4.00 5.00
CA VAL A 14 -20.17 2.85 4.34
C VAL A 14 -20.69 1.49 4.82
N GLU A 15 -21.80 1.48 5.54
CA GLU A 15 -22.43 0.23 5.97
C GLU A 15 -22.87 -0.59 4.76
N CYS A 16 -22.53 -1.89 4.74
CA CYS A 16 -22.88 -2.78 3.63
C CYS A 16 -24.38 -2.80 3.31
N LYS A 17 -25.27 -2.58 4.30
CA LYS A 17 -26.72 -2.54 4.07
C LYS A 17 -27.18 -1.40 3.14
N PHE A 18 -26.36 -0.35 2.98
CA PHE A 18 -26.60 0.79 2.10
C PHE A 18 -25.82 0.70 0.77
N CYS A 19 -24.97 -0.30 0.62
CA CYS A 19 -24.17 -0.48 -0.59
C CYS A 19 -25.04 -0.82 -1.80
N THR A 20 -24.80 -0.15 -2.93
CA THR A 20 -25.54 -0.36 -4.19
C THR A 20 -25.40 -1.78 -4.74
N GLU A 21 -24.28 -2.44 -4.43
CA GLU A 21 -23.98 -3.82 -4.81
C GLU A 21 -24.57 -4.85 -3.82
N TYR A 22 -25.00 -4.39 -2.64
CA TYR A 22 -25.57 -5.23 -1.61
C TYR A 22 -27.05 -5.50 -1.90
N ARG A 23 -27.32 -6.54 -2.69
CA ARG A 23 -28.69 -6.95 -3.08
C ARG A 23 -29.47 -7.68 -1.97
N GLY A 24 -29.37 -7.21 -0.71
CA GLY A 24 -30.09 -7.79 0.44
C GLY A 24 -29.87 -9.29 0.64
N LYS A 25 -28.73 -9.83 0.17
CA LYS A 25 -28.51 -11.28 0.11
C LYS A 25 -28.21 -11.81 1.50
N LYS A 26 -28.99 -12.79 1.95
CA LYS A 26 -28.72 -13.64 3.13
C LYS A 26 -27.32 -14.30 3.15
N ARG A 27 -26.58 -14.24 2.03
CA ARG A 27 -25.26 -14.87 1.82
C ARG A 27 -24.08 -13.88 1.75
N GLY A 28 -24.28 -12.58 1.99
CA GLY A 28 -23.20 -11.58 1.94
C GLY A 28 -22.96 -10.94 0.56
N CYS A 29 -21.87 -10.16 0.45
CA CYS A 29 -21.48 -9.47 -0.79
C CYS A 29 -21.19 -10.46 -1.92
N ALA A 30 -21.54 -10.11 -3.16
CA ALA A 30 -21.30 -10.96 -4.33
C ALA A 30 -19.93 -10.71 -5.00
N HIS A 31 -19.29 -9.58 -4.69
CA HIS A 31 -17.97 -9.25 -5.20
C HIS A 31 -16.89 -9.94 -4.37
N VAL A 32 -15.90 -10.52 -5.06
CA VAL A 32 -14.74 -11.17 -4.41
C VAL A 32 -13.88 -10.12 -3.70
N VAL A 33 -13.71 -8.95 -4.31
CA VAL A 33 -13.05 -7.77 -3.72
C VAL A 33 -14.11 -6.67 -3.59
N CYS A 34 -14.26 -6.08 -2.40
CA CYS A 34 -15.25 -5.03 -2.20
C CYS A 34 -14.92 -3.80 -3.08
N PRO A 35 -15.83 -3.35 -3.97
CA PRO A 35 -15.58 -2.18 -4.81
C PRO A 35 -15.50 -0.87 -4.01
N TRP A 36 -16.00 -0.87 -2.76
CA TRP A 36 -16.03 0.29 -1.86
C TRP A 36 -15.01 0.17 -0.72
N LEU A 37 -13.96 -0.65 -0.88
CA LEU A 37 -13.02 -0.87 0.22
C LEU A 37 -12.21 0.38 0.55
N ALA A 38 -11.90 1.24 -0.43
CA ALA A 38 -11.17 2.49 -0.19
C ALA A 38 -11.97 3.44 0.71
N GLU A 39 -13.26 3.61 0.46
CA GLU A 39 -14.18 4.43 1.25
C GLU A 39 -14.35 3.84 2.65
N ARG A 40 -14.45 2.51 2.75
CA ARG A 40 -14.52 1.81 4.04
C ARG A 40 -13.22 1.93 4.85
N ILE A 41 -12.06 2.00 4.18
CA ILE A 41 -10.77 2.31 4.83
C ILE A 41 -10.79 3.76 5.33
N GLU A 42 -11.21 4.74 4.51
CA GLU A 42 -11.31 6.15 4.93
C GLU A 42 -12.20 6.33 6.16
N ALA A 43 -13.31 5.59 6.21
CA ALA A 43 -14.24 5.58 7.33
C ALA A 43 -13.70 4.88 8.59
N GLY A 44 -12.51 4.27 8.54
CA GLY A 44 -11.89 3.56 9.66
C GLY A 44 -12.59 2.25 10.04
N VAL A 45 -13.42 1.68 9.16
CA VAL A 45 -14.18 0.46 9.46
C VAL A 45 -13.48 -0.82 8.98
N VAL A 46 -12.39 -0.70 8.22
CA VAL A 46 -11.59 -1.82 7.69
C VAL A 46 -10.31 -1.96 8.49
N GLY A 47 -10.08 -3.16 9.04
CA GLY A 47 -8.82 -3.50 9.71
C GLY A 47 -7.79 -4.05 8.72
N TYR A 48 -6.53 -4.13 9.15
CA TYR A 48 -5.44 -4.62 8.30
C TYR A 48 -5.63 -6.06 7.77
N GLU A 49 -6.14 -6.97 8.60
CA GLU A 49 -6.44 -8.34 8.17
C GLU A 49 -7.49 -8.39 7.06
N GLU A 50 -8.60 -7.66 7.23
CA GLU A 50 -9.65 -7.53 6.20
C GLU A 50 -9.07 -6.92 4.92
N ALA A 51 -8.30 -5.84 5.04
CA ALA A 51 -7.68 -5.19 3.89
C ALA A 51 -6.75 -6.14 3.11
N LEU A 52 -5.96 -6.97 3.78
CA LEU A 52 -5.11 -7.95 3.10
C LEU A 52 -5.94 -9.08 2.49
N LEU A 53 -6.71 -9.81 3.30
CA LEU A 53 -7.37 -11.04 2.86
C LEU A 53 -8.43 -10.80 1.78
N ASP A 54 -9.11 -9.66 1.80
CA ASP A 54 -10.10 -9.30 0.78
C ASP A 54 -9.45 -8.73 -0.49
N SER A 55 -8.18 -8.33 -0.42
CA SER A 55 -7.45 -7.77 -1.57
C SER A 55 -6.67 -8.83 -2.35
N PHE A 56 -6.13 -9.83 -1.70
CA PHE A 56 -5.23 -10.78 -2.36
C PHE A 56 -5.96 -12.05 -2.83
N PRO A 57 -5.53 -12.67 -3.94
CA PRO A 57 -6.06 -13.95 -4.39
C PRO A 57 -5.96 -15.01 -3.28
N HIS A 58 -6.94 -15.90 -3.25
CA HIS A 58 -6.97 -17.02 -2.32
C HIS A 58 -6.01 -18.12 -2.79
N ASP A 59 -4.73 -17.94 -2.52
CA ASP A 59 -3.68 -18.94 -2.71
C ASP A 59 -3.18 -19.45 -1.34
N PRO A 60 -3.05 -20.77 -1.11
CA PRO A 60 -2.64 -21.30 0.19
C PRO A 60 -1.27 -20.81 0.68
N ARG A 61 -0.28 -20.66 -0.21
CA ARG A 61 1.09 -20.24 0.13
C ARG A 61 1.12 -18.75 0.46
N LEU A 62 0.54 -17.94 -0.43
CA LEU A 62 0.39 -16.50 -0.22
C LEU A 62 -0.43 -16.22 1.05
N GLY A 63 -1.53 -16.95 1.25
CA GLY A 63 -2.39 -16.82 2.43
C GLY A 63 -1.65 -17.09 3.74
N ALA A 64 -0.69 -18.02 3.76
CA ALA A 64 0.17 -18.24 4.93
C ALA A 64 1.07 -17.02 5.20
N LYS A 65 1.73 -16.48 4.17
CA LYS A 65 2.58 -15.29 4.30
C LYS A 65 1.77 -14.04 4.70
N LEU A 66 0.56 -13.87 4.15
CA LEU A 66 -0.35 -12.78 4.53
C LEU A 66 -0.76 -12.88 5.99
N ARG A 67 -1.07 -14.08 6.49
CA ARG A 67 -1.34 -14.27 7.93
C ARG A 67 -0.13 -13.92 8.80
N THR A 68 1.09 -14.22 8.35
CA THR A 68 2.30 -13.74 9.04
C THR A 68 2.39 -12.22 9.04
N ALA A 69 2.09 -11.55 7.93
CA ALA A 69 2.06 -10.08 7.88
C ALA A 69 1.00 -9.51 8.85
N VAL A 70 -0.17 -10.13 8.95
CA VAL A 70 -1.21 -9.75 9.93
C VAL A 70 -0.70 -9.88 11.37
N GLN A 71 0.02 -10.96 11.69
CA GLN A 71 0.59 -11.17 13.03
C GLN A 71 1.67 -10.15 13.40
N LEU A 72 2.43 -9.68 12.40
CA LEU A 72 3.51 -8.69 12.57
C LEU A 72 3.00 -7.24 12.49
N PHE A 73 1.69 -7.03 12.32
CA PHE A 73 1.12 -5.71 12.19
C PHE A 73 0.97 -5.02 13.56
N HIS A 74 1.70 -3.92 13.75
CA HIS A 74 1.74 -3.15 14.99
C HIS A 74 0.94 -1.84 14.92
N GLY A 75 -0.14 -1.82 14.13
CA GLY A 75 -1.10 -0.71 14.13
C GLY A 75 -0.87 0.40 13.10
N SER A 76 0.14 0.26 12.24
CA SER A 76 0.41 1.22 11.16
C SER A 76 1.09 0.52 9.99
N LEU A 77 0.77 0.93 8.75
CA LEU A 77 1.50 0.44 7.59
C LEU A 77 2.97 0.87 7.62
N TRP A 78 3.28 2.04 8.16
CA TRP A 78 4.65 2.54 8.27
C TRP A 78 5.55 1.61 9.08
N LEU A 79 6.71 1.26 8.50
CA LEU A 79 7.76 0.51 9.19
C LEU A 79 8.17 1.15 10.52
N ASN A 80 8.30 2.48 10.53
CA ASN A 80 8.59 3.29 11.70
C ASN A 80 8.30 4.77 11.39
N GLU A 81 8.42 5.62 12.40
CA GLU A 81 8.25 7.06 12.25
C GLU A 81 9.23 7.67 11.23
N GLY A 82 10.47 7.18 11.18
CA GLY A 82 11.47 7.66 10.22
C GLY A 82 11.08 7.38 8.77
N HIS A 83 10.41 6.26 8.50
CA HIS A 83 9.85 5.96 7.18
C HIS A 83 8.78 7.00 6.81
N ARG A 84 7.82 7.26 7.69
CA ARG A 84 6.79 8.30 7.48
C ARG A 84 7.42 9.66 7.18
N GLN A 85 8.39 10.08 7.98
CA GLN A 85 9.07 11.36 7.83
C GLN A 85 9.82 11.48 6.49
N ARG A 86 10.50 10.42 6.05
CA ARG A 86 11.17 10.41 4.74
C ARG A 86 10.20 10.58 3.60
N MET A 87 9.07 9.84 3.62
CA MET A 87 8.04 9.97 2.59
C MET A 87 7.41 11.36 2.59
N GLU A 88 7.03 11.91 3.74
CA GLU A 88 6.44 13.25 3.82
C GLU A 88 7.41 14.35 3.40
N THR A 89 8.69 14.24 3.78
CA THR A 89 9.75 15.17 3.31
C THR A 89 9.88 15.13 1.79
N LEU A 90 9.87 13.93 1.21
CA LEU A 90 9.95 13.76 -0.23
C LEU A 90 8.70 14.30 -0.93
N LYS A 91 7.49 14.03 -0.42
CA LYS A 91 6.24 14.63 -0.93
C LYS A 91 6.29 16.16 -0.92
N ALA A 92 6.77 16.75 0.17
CA ALA A 92 6.92 18.21 0.27
C ALA A 92 7.92 18.77 -0.75
N ARG A 93 9.04 18.05 -0.98
CA ARG A 93 10.06 18.43 -1.97
C ARG A 93 9.52 18.37 -3.40
N GLU A 94 8.80 17.32 -3.74
CA GLU A 94 8.31 17.06 -5.11
C GLU A 94 7.04 17.84 -5.47
N GLY A 95 6.32 18.38 -4.47
CA GLY A 95 5.07 19.10 -4.64
C GLY A 95 3.93 18.21 -5.15
N PHE A 96 2.76 18.79 -5.43
CA PHE A 96 1.61 18.07 -6.00
C PHE A 96 1.53 18.23 -7.52
N GLN A 97 1.37 17.12 -8.24
CA GLN A 97 1.24 17.07 -9.69
C GLN A 97 0.25 15.98 -10.10
N ARG A 98 -0.98 16.36 -10.46
CA ARG A 98 -2.10 15.43 -10.76
C ARG A 98 -1.78 14.30 -11.74
N ARG A 99 -0.94 14.55 -12.76
CA ARG A 99 -0.57 13.52 -13.76
C ARG A 99 0.45 12.50 -13.24
N ARG A 100 1.24 12.88 -12.25
CA ARG A 100 2.31 12.07 -11.67
C ARG A 100 1.83 11.31 -10.44
N ASP A 101 1.06 11.98 -9.59
CA ASP A 101 0.67 11.57 -8.24
C ASP A 101 -0.45 10.51 -8.26
N THR A 102 -0.16 9.38 -8.89
CA THR A 102 -1.04 8.22 -8.97
C THR A 102 -0.87 7.31 -7.73
N PRO A 103 -1.83 6.42 -7.43
CA PRO A 103 -1.65 5.40 -6.40
C PRO A 103 -0.35 4.58 -6.55
N ALA A 104 -0.01 4.18 -7.79
CA ALA A 104 1.23 3.46 -8.09
C ALA A 104 2.49 4.31 -7.80
N TYR A 105 2.45 5.62 -8.07
CA TYR A 105 3.53 6.55 -7.71
C TYR A 105 3.76 6.59 -6.19
N PHE A 106 2.69 6.71 -5.40
CA PHE A 106 2.80 6.74 -3.94
C PHE A 106 3.19 5.39 -3.35
N ALA A 107 2.75 4.28 -3.94
CA ALA A 107 3.17 2.94 -3.53
C ALA A 107 4.67 2.71 -3.76
N ALA A 108 5.19 3.12 -4.92
CA ALA A 108 6.63 3.08 -5.19
C ALA A 108 7.40 4.02 -4.26
N MET A 109 6.92 5.25 -4.03
CA MET A 109 7.54 6.19 -3.10
C MET A 109 7.62 5.62 -1.68
N TYR A 110 6.55 4.97 -1.21
CA TYR A 110 6.51 4.28 0.08
C TYR A 110 7.63 3.24 0.19
N LEU A 111 7.79 2.34 -0.78
CA LEU A 111 8.87 1.35 -0.76
C LEU A 111 10.27 1.99 -0.81
N LEU A 112 10.45 2.97 -1.68
CA LEU A 112 11.74 3.65 -1.87
C LEU A 112 12.15 4.50 -0.66
N THR A 113 11.21 4.81 0.25
CA THR A 113 11.49 5.58 1.48
C THR A 113 11.46 4.72 2.74
N ALA A 114 11.29 3.40 2.61
CA ALA A 114 11.13 2.47 3.73
C ALA A 114 12.30 2.47 4.71
N ASP A 115 13.54 2.54 4.21
CA ASP A 115 14.76 2.62 5.02
C ASP A 115 15.73 3.71 4.51
N PRO A 116 16.69 4.16 5.33
CA PRO A 116 17.61 5.24 4.96
C PRO A 116 18.51 4.94 3.75
N ASP A 117 19.01 3.71 3.59
CA ASP A 117 19.93 3.36 2.50
C ASP A 117 19.18 3.35 1.16
N THR A 118 18.01 2.70 1.11
CA THR A 118 17.15 2.69 -0.09
C THR A 118 16.71 4.11 -0.45
N ALA A 119 16.31 4.92 0.53
CA ALA A 119 15.90 6.31 0.32
C ALA A 119 17.02 7.18 -0.29
N ASN A 120 18.23 7.06 0.23
CA ASN A 120 19.39 7.80 -0.30
C ASN A 120 19.72 7.36 -1.73
N ARG A 121 19.67 6.06 -2.01
CA ARG A 121 19.98 5.50 -3.33
C ARG A 121 18.94 5.85 -4.39
N ALA A 122 17.69 6.06 -3.99
CA ALA A 122 16.59 6.41 -4.87
C ALA A 122 16.25 7.91 -4.89
N ALA A 123 16.97 8.75 -4.11
CA ALA A 123 16.66 10.17 -3.96
C ALA A 123 16.60 10.94 -5.30
N ASN A 124 17.44 10.54 -6.26
CA ASN A 124 17.53 11.13 -7.60
C ASN A 124 16.58 10.49 -8.63
N CYS A 125 15.82 9.47 -8.25
CA CYS A 125 14.85 8.83 -9.14
C CYS A 125 13.60 9.70 -9.34
N PHE A 126 13.24 10.54 -8.37
CA PHE A 126 12.02 11.34 -8.43
C PHE A 126 12.21 12.56 -9.33
N CYS A 127 11.34 12.71 -10.32
CA CYS A 127 11.35 13.83 -11.25
C CYS A 127 9.94 14.40 -11.45
N ARG A 128 9.84 15.50 -12.21
CA ARG A 128 8.57 16.20 -12.46
C ARG A 128 7.49 15.30 -13.07
N ASP A 129 7.89 14.36 -13.91
CA ASP A 129 6.98 13.52 -14.69
C ASP A 129 6.80 12.10 -14.13
N GLY A 130 7.51 11.74 -13.04
CA GLY A 130 7.43 10.37 -12.52
C GLY A 130 8.64 9.93 -11.69
N ILE A 131 8.89 8.62 -11.74
CA ILE A 131 10.04 7.96 -11.11
C ILE A 131 10.91 7.34 -12.20
N MET A 132 12.16 7.79 -12.30
CA MET A 132 13.19 7.25 -13.19
C MET A 132 14.11 6.30 -12.43
N PHE A 133 13.75 5.01 -12.41
CA PHE A 133 14.51 3.96 -11.70
C PHE A 133 15.94 3.77 -12.21
N SER A 134 16.27 4.25 -13.41
CA SER A 134 17.64 4.23 -13.96
C SER A 134 18.62 5.11 -13.17
N TYR A 135 18.13 6.07 -12.38
CA TYR A 135 18.97 6.89 -11.51
C TYR A 135 19.22 6.27 -10.12
N ALA A 136 18.66 5.09 -9.85
CA ALA A 136 18.89 4.39 -8.59
C ALA A 136 20.32 3.85 -8.51
N THR A 137 20.98 4.03 -7.36
CA THR A 137 22.33 3.49 -7.14
C THR A 137 22.26 2.05 -6.61
N THR A 138 22.43 1.07 -7.50
CA THR A 138 22.40 -0.37 -7.17
C THR A 138 23.74 -0.94 -6.70
N LYS A 139 24.86 -0.25 -6.95
CA LYS A 139 26.18 -0.73 -6.52
C LYS A 139 26.25 -0.83 -4.99
N GLY A 140 26.45 -2.03 -4.48
CA GLY A 140 26.57 -2.30 -3.04
C GLY A 140 25.27 -2.10 -2.26
N ILE A 141 24.11 -2.15 -2.92
CA ILE A 141 22.81 -2.17 -2.23
C ILE A 141 22.62 -3.51 -1.51
N SER A 142 21.95 -3.50 -0.36
CA SER A 142 21.61 -4.73 0.36
C SER A 142 20.57 -5.56 -0.42
N PRO A 143 20.49 -6.89 -0.21
CA PRO A 143 19.43 -7.71 -0.79
C PRO A 143 18.02 -7.21 -0.45
N HIS A 144 17.82 -6.73 0.79
CA HIS A 144 16.58 -6.11 1.25
C HIS A 144 16.24 -4.87 0.40
N GLY A 145 17.16 -3.91 0.31
CA GLY A 145 16.96 -2.68 -0.47
C GLY A 145 16.79 -2.94 -1.97
N TYR A 146 17.50 -3.93 -2.52
CA TYR A 146 17.31 -4.35 -3.91
C TYR A 146 15.89 -4.89 -4.15
N THR A 147 15.38 -5.70 -3.21
CA THR A 147 14.03 -6.24 -3.28
C THR A 147 12.98 -5.13 -3.25
N LEU A 148 13.13 -4.15 -2.36
CA LEU A 148 12.24 -2.98 -2.31
C LEU A 148 12.31 -2.14 -3.60
N LEU A 149 13.52 -1.91 -4.13
CA LEU A 149 13.72 -1.17 -5.37
C LEU A 149 13.10 -1.87 -6.58
N SER A 150 13.25 -3.20 -6.67
CA SER A 150 12.65 -4.01 -7.73
C SER A 150 11.13 -3.98 -7.63
N ALA A 151 10.58 -4.27 -6.45
CA ALA A 151 9.14 -4.25 -6.23
C ALA A 151 8.53 -2.86 -6.50
N ALA A 152 9.21 -1.77 -6.10
CA ALA A 152 8.76 -0.42 -6.40
C ALA A 152 8.69 -0.16 -7.91
N ARG A 153 9.66 -0.66 -8.68
CA ARG A 153 9.66 -0.55 -10.15
C ARG A 153 8.49 -1.33 -10.76
N ASP A 154 8.27 -2.54 -10.29
CA ASP A 154 7.21 -3.40 -10.81
C ASP A 154 5.82 -2.85 -10.48
N ILE A 155 5.62 -2.30 -9.27
CA ILE A 155 4.36 -1.66 -8.85
C ILE A 155 4.14 -0.39 -9.66
N TYR A 156 5.19 0.42 -9.86
CA TYR A 156 5.06 1.65 -10.61
C TYR A 156 4.68 1.42 -12.07
N ALA A 157 5.20 0.34 -12.68
CA ALA A 157 4.92 -0.03 -14.06
C ALA A 157 3.54 -0.72 -14.24
N ASN A 158 3.15 -1.60 -13.31
CA ASN A 158 2.00 -2.49 -13.49
C ASN A 158 0.83 -2.23 -12.51
N GLY A 159 0.98 -1.27 -11.60
CA GLY A 159 0.00 -0.99 -10.55
C GLY A 159 -0.14 -2.16 -9.56
N ASP A 160 -1.37 -2.55 -9.28
CA ASP A 160 -1.71 -3.71 -8.44
C ASP A 160 -1.81 -5.03 -9.25
N GLY A 161 -1.53 -4.99 -10.55
CA GLY A 161 -1.52 -6.12 -11.47
C GLY A 161 -0.24 -6.97 -11.43
N ILE A 162 0.62 -6.78 -10.43
CA ILE A 162 1.79 -7.64 -10.24
C ILE A 162 1.34 -9.10 -10.08
N ALA A 163 2.05 -10.00 -10.75
CA ALA A 163 1.92 -11.43 -10.53
C ALA A 163 2.37 -11.77 -9.10
N LEU A 164 1.44 -11.69 -8.15
CA LEU A 164 1.60 -12.08 -6.74
C LEU A 164 2.12 -13.52 -6.55
N THR A 165 2.09 -14.32 -7.62
CA THR A 165 2.75 -15.62 -7.71
C THR A 165 4.26 -15.52 -7.43
N ASP A 166 4.93 -14.46 -7.86
CA ASP A 166 6.37 -14.27 -7.63
C ASP A 166 6.66 -13.98 -6.14
N LEU A 167 5.73 -13.33 -5.45
CA LEU A 167 5.78 -13.10 -3.99
C LEU A 167 5.48 -14.37 -3.18
N ALA A 168 4.65 -15.26 -3.71
CA ALA A 168 4.32 -16.54 -3.08
C ALA A 168 5.48 -17.55 -3.15
N ASP A 169 6.18 -17.61 -4.28
CA ASP A 169 7.26 -18.59 -4.54
C ASP A 169 8.65 -18.15 -4.06
N GLY A 170 8.84 -16.88 -3.71
CA GLY A 170 10.12 -16.38 -3.18
C GLY A 170 10.44 -16.93 -1.78
N GLU A 171 11.29 -17.96 -1.69
CA GLU A 171 12.07 -18.32 -0.49
C GLU A 171 13.13 -17.25 -0.12
N VAL A 172 13.30 -16.21 -0.94
CA VAL A 172 14.42 -15.26 -0.88
C VAL A 172 14.03 -13.88 -0.33
N ILE A 173 12.74 -13.59 -0.14
CA ILE A 173 12.28 -12.28 0.36
C ILE A 173 12.24 -12.31 1.88
N ASP A 174 12.97 -11.40 2.53
CA ASP A 174 12.87 -11.27 3.98
C ASP A 174 11.47 -10.80 4.41
N THR A 175 11.05 -11.18 5.60
CA THR A 175 9.69 -10.94 6.09
C THR A 175 9.34 -9.45 6.14
N THR A 176 10.31 -8.57 6.39
CA THR A 176 10.07 -7.13 6.44
C THR A 176 9.80 -6.59 5.03
N ALA A 177 10.60 -6.97 4.04
CA ALA A 177 10.36 -6.61 2.65
C ALA A 177 9.00 -7.12 2.16
N PHE A 178 8.63 -8.35 2.52
CA PHE A 178 7.30 -8.89 2.19
C PHE A 178 6.17 -8.01 2.76
N CYS A 179 6.24 -7.67 4.06
CA CYS A 179 5.22 -6.82 4.70
C CYS A 179 5.14 -5.43 4.04
N LEU A 180 6.27 -4.83 3.71
CA LEU A 180 6.32 -3.55 3.01
C LEU A 180 5.70 -3.64 1.61
N ILE A 181 5.97 -4.70 0.86
CA ILE A 181 5.44 -4.88 -0.49
C ILE A 181 3.92 -5.06 -0.48
N VAL A 182 3.37 -5.86 0.45
CA VAL A 182 1.91 -6.01 0.53
C VAL A 182 1.24 -4.70 0.95
N ASN A 183 1.87 -3.90 1.84
CA ASN A 183 1.40 -2.56 2.19
C ASN A 183 1.41 -1.63 0.96
N ALA A 184 2.47 -1.67 0.16
CA ALA A 184 2.57 -0.89 -1.06
C ALA A 184 1.50 -1.29 -2.09
N LEU A 185 1.17 -2.58 -2.20
CA LEU A 185 0.09 -3.06 -3.06
C LEU A 185 -1.29 -2.55 -2.60
N LEU A 186 -1.54 -2.46 -1.29
CA LEU A 186 -2.74 -1.80 -0.77
C LEU A 186 -2.79 -0.31 -1.17
N ILE A 187 -1.65 0.40 -1.10
CA ILE A 187 -1.55 1.80 -1.54
C ILE A 187 -1.77 1.91 -3.05
N ALA A 188 -1.22 0.99 -3.85
CA ALA A 188 -1.38 0.99 -5.31
C ALA A 188 -2.84 0.79 -5.72
N ARG A 189 -3.60 0.00 -4.94
CA ARG A 189 -5.00 -0.29 -5.23
C ARG A 189 -5.97 0.76 -4.69
N TYR A 190 -5.78 1.18 -3.44
CA TYR A 190 -6.74 2.06 -2.74
C TYR A 190 -6.26 3.51 -2.63
N GLY A 191 -5.03 3.81 -3.04
CA GLY A 191 -4.41 5.13 -2.89
C GLY A 191 -3.86 5.36 -1.49
N CYS A 192 -3.47 6.61 -1.21
CA CYS A 192 -2.88 6.98 0.08
C CYS A 192 -3.80 6.77 1.28
N VAL A 193 -5.11 6.60 1.08
CA VAL A 193 -6.05 6.26 2.15
C VAL A 193 -5.70 4.94 2.83
N ALA A 194 -5.02 4.02 2.14
CA ALA A 194 -4.51 2.78 2.73
C ALA A 194 -3.57 3.03 3.91
N LEU A 195 -2.86 4.18 3.95
CA LEU A 195 -2.00 4.56 5.06
C LEU A 195 -2.80 4.90 6.34
N GLU A 196 -4.11 5.11 6.23
CA GLU A 196 -5.02 5.30 7.36
C GLU A 196 -5.47 3.97 8.00
N ILE A 197 -5.10 2.81 7.42
CA ILE A 197 -5.36 1.50 8.02
C ILE A 197 -4.61 1.38 9.35
N GLN A 198 -5.38 1.16 10.42
CA GLN A 198 -4.87 0.95 11.77
C GLN A 198 -5.30 -0.42 12.30
N GLN A 199 -4.71 -0.83 13.41
CA GLN A 199 -5.15 -2.02 14.11
C GLN A 199 -6.53 -1.73 14.68
N LYS A 200 -7.54 -2.53 14.30
CA LYS A 200 -8.85 -2.47 14.94
C LYS A 200 -8.66 -2.82 16.41
N GLU A 201 -9.04 -1.92 17.32
CA GLU A 201 -9.30 -2.33 18.69
C GLU A 201 -10.35 -3.44 18.64
N ARG A 202 -10.03 -4.64 19.14
CA ARG A 202 -11.00 -5.72 19.29
C ARG A 202 -12.04 -5.21 20.29
N ARG A 203 -13.18 -4.72 19.79
CA ARG A 203 -14.40 -4.55 20.57
C ARG A 203 -15.05 -5.90 20.83
#